data_AF-A0A290QB38-F1
#
_entry.id   AF-A0A290QB38-F1
#
_cell.length_a   1.000
_cell.length_b   1.000
_cell.length_c   1.000
_cell.angle_alpha   90.00
_cell.angle_beta   90.00
_cell.angle_gamma   90.00
#
_symmetry.space_group_name_H-M   'P 1'
#
loop_
_entity.id
_entity.type
_entity.pdbx_description
1 polymer ?
#
loop_
_entity_poly.entity_id
_entity_poly.type
_entity_poly.pdbx_seq_one_letter_code
_entity_poly.pdbx_strand_id
1 'polypeptide(L)'
;MCALSFFKPRGQIHLMRAFVLCLFVLALLLSRLPGAPIGRILPNVVCAADPAQSYALYVPSAYVAERKWPVIFCFDPSARGLIPVERLKGAAEKYGYILVGSLTSKNGPYAANAQAAGAMMRDVGAHLSLDPQRLYTAGMSGGARVATSIAMSGVAKGVIACGAGFPKLEEGIPRRVPFVFYGIVGVEDFNLAEFRRLAGELEEREAVHHISVFEGGHVWAPEQELTGAVEWLELQAMRGGKKPVDVVFVRAMLEARADALGKLTGVEQWRGLRALAADFDGVAEVGDFKKRAAALGSSKDVKSALKAEKDFFFREQRLAEEIGELVPLSTARKQRFAAKLRQRMDVAGNAGERQMIRRAIAGYCSMARVTYRDWMDQREYRQAAAAMEMFVALQPDHARGWFDLARAYAAGGDEKGAVEALERSAQAGFDDPARVEKELVFSRLSENERFQAALSRITSNKSEPTTQLPAMRVSAVLASVELRLFYQARTDGDSSLVAFLKVVSVRRGSAAARAGVTAGMEVMGIQQIRVSGLTEGELNNALAQSVRGEILLTVRDDAGDSERTLRIPITKSDGSPTSGTADAHE
;
A
#
# COMPACT_ATOMS: atom_id res chain seq x y z
N MET A 1 -56.92 -68.03 -38.64
CA MET A 1 -55.86 -68.67 -37.84
C MET A 1 -54.51 -68.13 -38.32
N CYS A 2 -53.53 -68.10 -37.41
CA CYS A 2 -52.17 -67.57 -37.51
C CYS A 2 -51.96 -66.08 -37.15
N ALA A 3 -51.24 -65.94 -36.04
CA ALA A 3 -50.82 -64.75 -35.34
C ALA A 3 -49.63 -64.07 -36.02
N LEU A 4 -49.53 -62.75 -35.87
CA LEU A 4 -48.28 -62.00 -36.06
C LEU A 4 -48.04 -61.11 -34.84
N SER A 5 -46.89 -61.34 -34.25
CA SER A 5 -46.45 -60.91 -32.93
C SER A 5 -46.05 -59.44 -32.89
N PHE A 6 -46.54 -58.71 -31.88
CA PHE A 6 -46.09 -57.36 -31.54
C PHE A 6 -44.71 -57.39 -30.89
N PHE A 7 -43.69 -56.81 -31.54
CA PHE A 7 -42.43 -56.42 -30.91
C PHE A 7 -42.50 -54.93 -30.52
N LYS A 8 -42.62 -54.65 -29.22
CA LYS A 8 -42.49 -53.28 -28.65
C LYS A 8 -41.00 -52.93 -28.53
N PRO A 9 -40.53 -51.76 -29.02
CA PRO A 9 -39.15 -51.33 -28.81
C PRO A 9 -39.00 -50.73 -27.40
N ARG A 10 -38.69 -51.58 -26.41
CA ARG A 10 -38.36 -51.15 -25.04
C ARG A 10 -36.97 -50.48 -24.91
N GLY A 11 -36.18 -50.40 -25.98
CA GLY A 11 -34.80 -49.89 -25.94
C GLY A 11 -34.63 -48.37 -26.08
N GLN A 12 -35.56 -47.65 -26.73
CA GLN A 12 -35.33 -46.23 -27.04
C GLN A 12 -35.62 -45.26 -25.89
N ILE A 13 -36.52 -45.60 -24.96
CA ILE A 13 -36.90 -44.71 -23.85
C ILE A 13 -35.80 -44.66 -22.78
N HIS A 14 -35.07 -45.76 -22.57
CA HIS A 14 -33.95 -45.80 -21.61
C HIS A 14 -32.72 -45.04 -22.14
N LEU A 15 -32.46 -45.10 -23.46
CA LEU A 15 -31.35 -44.38 -24.07
C LEU A 15 -31.60 -42.85 -24.06
N MET A 16 -32.82 -42.42 -24.31
CA MET A 16 -33.18 -40.99 -24.29
C MET A 16 -33.21 -40.40 -22.87
N ARG A 17 -33.64 -41.19 -21.86
CA ARG A 17 -33.55 -40.79 -20.44
C ARG A 17 -32.11 -40.75 -19.93
N ALA A 18 -31.26 -41.69 -20.35
CA ALA A 18 -29.84 -41.67 -20.03
C ALA A 18 -29.14 -40.47 -20.67
N PHE A 19 -29.50 -40.11 -21.92
CA PHE A 19 -28.92 -38.95 -22.62
C PHE A 19 -29.34 -37.60 -22.01
N VAL A 20 -30.60 -37.46 -21.60
CA VAL A 20 -31.09 -36.25 -20.89
C VAL A 20 -30.49 -36.15 -19.49
N LEU A 21 -30.36 -37.26 -18.76
CA LEU A 21 -29.70 -37.27 -17.45
C LEU A 21 -28.19 -36.98 -17.58
N CYS A 22 -27.52 -37.46 -18.63
CA CYS A 22 -26.12 -37.17 -18.90
C CYS A 22 -25.90 -35.70 -19.31
N LEU A 23 -26.81 -35.10 -20.09
CA LEU A 23 -26.80 -33.66 -20.38
C LEU A 23 -27.08 -32.79 -19.14
N PHE A 24 -27.96 -33.24 -18.23
CA PHE A 24 -28.23 -32.54 -16.97
C PHE A 24 -27.05 -32.63 -15.99
N VAL A 25 -26.40 -33.79 -15.91
CA VAL A 25 -25.18 -34.00 -15.11
C VAL A 25 -23.98 -33.27 -15.71
N LEU A 26 -23.88 -33.19 -17.04
CA LEU A 26 -22.85 -32.41 -17.73
C LEU A 26 -23.07 -30.90 -17.55
N ALA A 27 -24.31 -30.42 -17.54
CA ALA A 27 -24.64 -29.02 -17.21
C ALA A 27 -24.40 -28.68 -15.72
N LEU A 28 -24.60 -29.64 -14.81
CA LEU A 28 -24.25 -29.53 -13.39
C LEU A 28 -22.73 -29.63 -13.14
N LEU A 29 -21.98 -30.30 -14.02
CA LEU A 29 -20.50 -30.35 -13.97
C LEU A 29 -19.85 -29.15 -14.67
N LEU A 30 -20.54 -28.48 -15.60
CA LEU A 30 -20.10 -27.25 -16.28
C LEU A 30 -20.45 -25.96 -15.50
N SER A 31 -21.08 -26.05 -14.32
CA SER A 31 -21.48 -24.90 -13.49
C SER A 31 -20.67 -24.73 -12.20
N ARG A 32 -19.40 -25.19 -12.20
CA ARG A 32 -18.40 -24.71 -11.23
C ARG A 32 -17.10 -24.38 -11.96
N LEU A 33 -17.09 -23.22 -12.63
CA LEU A 33 -15.86 -22.44 -12.72
C LEU A 33 -15.26 -22.40 -11.30
N PRO A 34 -13.94 -22.60 -11.11
CA PRO A 34 -13.34 -22.36 -9.81
C PRO A 34 -13.78 -20.97 -9.36
N GLY A 35 -14.47 -20.91 -8.22
CA GLY A 35 -15.02 -19.66 -7.70
C GLY A 35 -13.92 -18.60 -7.67
N ALA A 36 -14.30 -17.33 -7.89
CA ALA A 36 -13.35 -16.23 -7.83
C ALA A 36 -12.48 -16.36 -6.56
N PRO A 37 -11.18 -16.06 -6.62
CA PRO A 37 -10.26 -16.20 -5.49
C PRO A 37 -10.53 -15.09 -4.47
N ILE A 38 -11.65 -15.21 -3.75
CA ILE A 38 -12.16 -14.23 -2.80
C ILE A 38 -11.33 -14.19 -1.51
N GLY A 39 -11.26 -13.02 -0.89
CA GLY A 39 -10.65 -12.80 0.42
C GLY A 39 -9.12 -12.92 0.47
N ARG A 40 -8.45 -13.11 -0.67
CA ARG A 40 -6.99 -13.22 -0.76
C ARG A 40 -6.44 -12.43 -1.95
N ILE A 41 -5.19 -12.00 -1.83
CA ILE A 41 -4.47 -11.35 -2.94
C ILE A 41 -3.91 -12.45 -3.85
N LEU A 42 -4.18 -12.35 -5.15
CA LEU A 42 -3.39 -13.02 -6.17
C LEU A 42 -2.27 -12.08 -6.60
N PRO A 43 -0.99 -12.42 -6.33
CA PRO A 43 0.11 -11.49 -6.55
C PRO A 43 0.47 -11.32 -8.03
N ASN A 44 0.06 -12.25 -8.90
CA ASN A 44 0.31 -12.21 -10.33
C ASN A 44 -0.77 -12.99 -11.09
N VAL A 45 -1.55 -12.30 -11.90
CA VAL A 45 -2.52 -12.83 -12.85
C VAL A 45 -2.12 -12.34 -14.24
N VAL A 46 -1.93 -13.27 -15.18
CA VAL A 46 -1.59 -12.97 -16.57
C VAL A 46 -2.87 -12.81 -17.38
N CYS A 47 -2.95 -11.74 -18.19
CA CYS A 47 -4.13 -11.51 -19.03
C CYS A 47 -4.23 -12.61 -20.11
N ALA A 48 -5.40 -13.23 -20.24
CA ALA A 48 -5.61 -14.34 -21.16
C ALA A 48 -5.42 -13.95 -22.63
N ALA A 49 -5.90 -12.75 -23.01
CA ALA A 49 -5.84 -12.25 -24.38
C ALA A 49 -4.52 -11.54 -24.74
N ASP A 50 -3.72 -11.15 -23.75
CA ASP A 50 -2.41 -10.52 -23.94
C ASP A 50 -1.44 -10.97 -22.83
N PRO A 51 -0.76 -12.12 -22.99
CA PRO A 51 0.12 -12.67 -21.96
C PRO A 51 1.34 -11.82 -21.60
N ALA A 52 1.62 -10.76 -22.37
CA ALA A 52 2.63 -9.77 -22.01
C ALA A 52 2.16 -8.82 -20.89
N GLN A 53 0.87 -8.85 -20.54
CA GLN A 53 0.26 -8.01 -19.52
C GLN A 53 -0.15 -8.84 -18.31
N SER A 54 0.15 -8.32 -17.12
CA SER A 54 -0.22 -8.96 -15.86
C SER A 54 -0.59 -7.95 -14.78
N TYR A 55 -1.27 -8.45 -13.74
CA TYR A 55 -1.77 -7.63 -12.65
C TYR A 55 -1.85 -8.42 -11.33
N ALA A 56 -1.79 -7.70 -10.21
CA ALA A 56 -2.19 -8.22 -8.90
C ALA A 56 -3.70 -8.01 -8.71
N LEU A 57 -4.38 -8.97 -8.09
CA LEU A 57 -5.83 -8.98 -7.94
C LEU A 57 -6.24 -9.20 -6.48
N TYR A 58 -7.19 -8.42 -6.00
CA TYR A 58 -7.95 -8.71 -4.79
C TYR A 58 -9.44 -8.70 -5.10
N VAL A 59 -10.13 -9.77 -4.72
CA VAL A 59 -11.59 -9.88 -4.78
C VAL A 59 -12.10 -9.98 -3.34
N PRO A 60 -13.05 -9.12 -2.91
CA PRO A 60 -13.51 -9.10 -1.53
C PRO A 60 -14.25 -10.39 -1.16
N SER A 61 -14.23 -10.78 0.12
CA SER A 61 -14.83 -12.06 0.57
C SER A 61 -16.33 -12.16 0.31
N ALA A 62 -17.02 -11.02 0.30
CA ALA A 62 -18.44 -10.93 0.02
C ALA A 62 -18.81 -11.08 -1.47
N TYR A 63 -17.83 -11.26 -2.37
CA TYR A 63 -18.06 -11.31 -3.81
C TYR A 63 -19.03 -12.44 -4.23
N VAL A 64 -20.04 -12.05 -4.99
CA VAL A 64 -20.99 -12.94 -5.67
C VAL A 64 -21.18 -12.45 -7.10
N ALA A 65 -21.17 -13.36 -8.08
CA ALA A 65 -21.13 -13.02 -9.51
C ALA A 65 -22.43 -12.37 -10.00
N GLU A 66 -23.55 -12.64 -9.31
CA GLU A 66 -24.89 -12.16 -9.62
C GLU A 66 -25.05 -10.65 -9.36
N ARG A 67 -24.18 -10.08 -8.52
CA ARG A 67 -24.16 -8.63 -8.22
C ARG A 67 -23.08 -7.92 -9.04
N LYS A 68 -23.30 -6.64 -9.32
CA LYS A 68 -22.28 -5.74 -9.91
C LYS A 68 -21.41 -5.15 -8.81
N TRP A 69 -20.09 -5.11 -9.02
CA TRP A 69 -19.11 -4.70 -8.02
C TRP A 69 -18.31 -3.47 -8.45
N PRO A 70 -18.06 -2.51 -7.55
CA PRO A 70 -17.14 -1.43 -7.83
C PRO A 70 -15.70 -1.96 -7.90
N VAL A 71 -14.84 -1.28 -8.66
CA VAL A 71 -13.44 -1.68 -8.87
C VAL A 71 -12.51 -0.47 -8.89
N ILE A 72 -11.31 -0.65 -8.34
CA ILE A 72 -10.22 0.32 -8.42
C ILE A 72 -9.06 -0.31 -9.18
N PHE A 73 -8.72 0.28 -10.34
CA PHE A 73 -7.54 -0.08 -11.12
C PHE A 73 -6.34 0.80 -10.71
N CYS A 74 -5.28 0.17 -10.21
CA CYS A 74 -4.16 0.82 -9.55
C CYS A 74 -2.88 0.83 -10.41
N PHE A 75 -2.16 1.95 -10.41
CA PHE A 75 -0.96 2.18 -11.21
C PHE A 75 0.19 2.70 -10.35
N ASP A 76 1.27 1.92 -10.23
CA ASP A 76 2.51 2.31 -9.57
C ASP A 76 3.54 2.79 -10.62
N PRO A 77 4.35 3.84 -10.35
CA PRO A 77 5.29 4.39 -11.33
C PRO A 77 6.38 3.39 -11.77
N SER A 78 6.56 2.29 -11.03
CA SER A 78 7.54 1.24 -11.34
C SER A 78 6.91 -0.12 -11.59
N ALA A 79 5.63 -0.19 -12.01
CA ALA A 79 4.92 -1.45 -12.26
C ALA A 79 4.79 -2.38 -11.04
N ARG A 80 4.80 -1.82 -9.82
CA ARG A 80 4.62 -2.58 -8.57
C ARG A 80 3.15 -2.58 -8.13
N GLY A 81 2.28 -3.13 -8.97
CA GLY A 81 0.83 -3.18 -8.74
C GLY A 81 0.39 -3.83 -7.42
N LEU A 82 1.23 -4.67 -6.81
CA LEU A 82 0.96 -5.28 -5.51
C LEU A 82 0.88 -4.24 -4.37
N ILE A 83 1.72 -3.19 -4.39
CA ILE A 83 1.77 -2.17 -3.33
C ILE A 83 0.40 -1.51 -3.09
N PRO A 84 -0.27 -0.94 -4.11
CA PRO A 84 -1.58 -0.35 -3.89
C PRO A 84 -2.66 -1.39 -3.57
N VAL A 85 -2.56 -2.62 -4.07
CA VAL A 85 -3.53 -3.69 -3.75
C VAL A 85 -3.45 -4.04 -2.26
N GLU A 86 -2.26 -4.19 -1.70
CA GLU A 86 -2.05 -4.45 -0.27
C GLU A 86 -2.57 -3.29 0.59
N ARG A 87 -2.23 -2.06 0.22
CA ARG A 87 -2.62 -0.85 0.99
C ARG A 87 -4.12 -0.56 0.97
N LEU A 88 -4.81 -0.93 -0.11
CA LEU A 88 -6.26 -0.73 -0.24
C LEU A 88 -7.07 -1.95 0.24
N LYS A 89 -6.44 -3.09 0.52
CA LYS A 89 -7.14 -4.35 0.86
C LYS A 89 -8.13 -4.17 2.02
N GLY A 90 -7.73 -3.47 3.09
CA GLY A 90 -8.61 -3.23 4.25
C GLY A 90 -9.89 -2.48 3.85
N ALA A 91 -9.74 -1.38 3.13
CA ALA A 91 -10.87 -0.59 2.61
C ALA A 91 -11.72 -1.40 1.61
N ALA A 92 -11.08 -2.17 0.75
CA ALA A 92 -11.75 -2.97 -0.27
C ALA A 92 -12.59 -4.09 0.33
N GLU A 93 -12.08 -4.74 1.38
CA GLU A 93 -12.84 -5.74 2.12
C GLU A 93 -14.04 -5.11 2.84
N LYS A 94 -13.82 -3.96 3.50
CA LYS A 94 -14.88 -3.24 4.24
C LYS A 94 -16.01 -2.74 3.34
N TYR A 95 -15.67 -2.17 2.18
CA TYR A 95 -16.64 -1.50 1.29
C TYR A 95 -17.03 -2.31 0.06
N GLY A 96 -16.47 -3.52 -0.10
CA GLY A 96 -16.79 -4.42 -1.20
C GLY A 96 -16.27 -3.94 -2.55
N TYR A 97 -14.98 -3.62 -2.64
CA TYR A 97 -14.30 -3.24 -3.88
C TYR A 97 -13.41 -4.36 -4.39
N ILE A 98 -13.39 -4.55 -5.71
CA ILE A 98 -12.33 -5.29 -6.39
C ILE A 98 -11.12 -4.37 -6.56
N LEU A 99 -9.91 -4.87 -6.30
CA LEU A 99 -8.67 -4.12 -6.54
C LEU A 99 -7.85 -4.83 -7.61
N VAL A 100 -7.30 -4.04 -8.54
CA VAL A 100 -6.51 -4.57 -9.64
C VAL A 100 -5.29 -3.69 -9.84
N GLY A 101 -4.10 -4.16 -9.51
CA GLY A 101 -2.86 -3.39 -9.65
C GLY A 101 -2.03 -3.85 -10.83
N SER A 102 -1.77 -2.97 -11.81
CA SER A 102 -0.96 -3.34 -12.98
C SER A 102 0.48 -3.70 -12.59
N LEU A 103 0.97 -4.82 -13.11
CA LEU A 103 2.37 -5.28 -12.97
C LEU A 103 3.23 -4.95 -14.20
N THR A 104 2.69 -4.19 -15.14
CA THR A 104 3.35 -3.86 -16.41
C THR A 104 3.35 -2.37 -16.72
N SER A 105 2.31 -1.62 -16.34
CA SER A 105 2.27 -0.16 -16.46
C SER A 105 3.30 0.49 -15.54
N LYS A 106 4.10 1.41 -16.08
CA LYS A 106 5.14 2.16 -15.37
C LYS A 106 5.41 3.51 -16.04
N ASN A 107 6.20 4.35 -15.38
CA ASN A 107 6.69 5.59 -15.99
C ASN A 107 7.38 5.29 -17.32
N GLY A 108 7.00 6.04 -18.36
CA GLY A 108 7.42 5.80 -19.73
C GLY A 108 6.33 6.15 -20.73
N PRO A 109 6.37 5.58 -21.93
CA PRO A 109 5.46 5.92 -23.02
C PRO A 109 3.98 5.70 -22.66
N TYR A 110 3.13 6.71 -22.91
CA TYR A 110 1.69 6.63 -22.64
C TYR A 110 0.99 5.51 -23.44
N ALA A 111 1.44 5.23 -24.67
CA ALA A 111 0.88 4.15 -25.49
C ALA A 111 1.03 2.78 -24.82
N ALA A 112 2.20 2.48 -24.24
CA ALA A 112 2.44 1.23 -23.51
C ALA A 112 1.57 1.14 -22.25
N ASN A 113 1.41 2.25 -21.52
CA ASN A 113 0.52 2.30 -20.37
C ASN A 113 -0.96 2.11 -20.75
N ALA A 114 -1.39 2.66 -21.88
CA ALA A 114 -2.75 2.47 -22.38
C ALA A 114 -3.01 1.02 -22.81
N GLN A 115 -2.03 0.36 -23.44
CA GLN A 115 -2.11 -1.07 -23.78
C GLN A 115 -2.25 -1.92 -22.50
N ALA A 116 -1.37 -1.71 -21.51
CA ALA A 116 -1.39 -2.41 -20.23
C ALA A 116 -2.73 -2.24 -19.50
N ALA A 117 -3.20 -0.99 -19.36
CA ALA A 117 -4.47 -0.69 -18.73
C ALA A 117 -5.65 -1.33 -19.46
N GLY A 118 -5.69 -1.22 -20.80
CA GLY A 118 -6.76 -1.78 -21.61
C GLY A 118 -6.83 -3.31 -21.55
N ALA A 119 -5.68 -3.99 -21.61
CA ALA A 119 -5.61 -5.45 -21.48
C ALA A 119 -6.12 -5.92 -20.12
N MET A 120 -5.60 -5.32 -19.04
CA MET A 120 -6.00 -5.61 -17.67
C MET A 120 -7.50 -5.37 -17.45
N MET A 121 -8.05 -4.24 -17.89
CA MET A 121 -9.46 -3.91 -17.73
C MET A 121 -10.39 -4.88 -18.49
N ARG A 122 -10.01 -5.26 -19.73
CA ARG A 122 -10.77 -6.26 -20.51
C ARG A 122 -10.74 -7.62 -19.85
N ASP A 123 -9.57 -8.05 -19.38
CA ASP A 123 -9.42 -9.36 -18.75
C ASP A 123 -10.24 -9.46 -17.46
N VAL A 124 -10.14 -8.46 -16.58
CA VAL A 124 -10.93 -8.41 -15.35
C VAL A 124 -12.43 -8.35 -15.67
N GLY A 125 -12.85 -7.55 -16.65
CA GLY A 125 -14.25 -7.44 -17.06
C GLY A 125 -14.82 -8.71 -17.71
N ALA A 126 -13.97 -9.58 -18.27
CA ALA A 126 -14.37 -10.87 -18.81
C ALA A 126 -14.59 -11.92 -17.71
N HIS A 127 -13.92 -11.79 -16.57
CA HIS A 127 -13.94 -12.79 -15.50
C HIS A 127 -14.78 -12.38 -14.28
N LEU A 128 -15.00 -11.08 -14.05
CA LEU A 128 -15.68 -10.56 -12.86
C LEU A 128 -16.86 -9.64 -13.22
N SER A 129 -17.88 -9.61 -12.36
CA SER A 129 -19.08 -8.79 -12.54
C SER A 129 -18.84 -7.36 -12.04
N LEU A 130 -18.42 -6.49 -12.95
CA LEU A 130 -18.09 -5.08 -12.65
C LEU A 130 -19.30 -4.16 -12.80
N ASP A 131 -19.39 -3.14 -11.95
CA ASP A 131 -20.31 -2.02 -12.08
C ASP A 131 -19.68 -0.91 -12.98
N PRO A 132 -20.20 -0.68 -14.20
CA PRO A 132 -19.64 0.31 -15.12
C PRO A 132 -19.82 1.76 -14.63
N GLN A 133 -20.70 2.01 -13.66
CA GLN A 133 -20.88 3.34 -13.04
C GLN A 133 -19.94 3.56 -11.84
N ARG A 134 -19.22 2.51 -11.41
CA ARG A 134 -18.32 2.54 -10.24
C ARG A 134 -16.95 1.93 -10.60
N LEU A 135 -16.45 2.29 -11.78
CA LEU A 135 -15.08 2.06 -12.21
C LEU A 135 -14.21 3.23 -11.77
N TYR A 136 -13.20 2.96 -10.95
CA TYR A 136 -12.28 3.97 -10.44
C TYR A 136 -10.84 3.60 -10.79
N THR A 137 -9.96 4.60 -10.72
CA THR A 137 -8.52 4.39 -10.88
C THR A 137 -7.77 4.99 -9.71
N ALA A 138 -6.67 4.38 -9.31
CA ALA A 138 -5.76 4.93 -8.32
C ALA A 138 -4.33 4.92 -8.85
N GLY A 139 -3.49 5.86 -8.42
CA GLY A 139 -2.08 5.83 -8.82
C GLY A 139 -1.18 6.69 -7.95
N MET A 140 0.12 6.42 -8.03
CA MET A 140 1.14 7.22 -7.37
C MET A 140 2.07 7.89 -8.38
N SER A 141 2.37 9.19 -8.19
CA SER A 141 3.29 9.95 -9.05
C SER A 141 2.96 9.80 -10.54
N GLY A 142 3.87 9.30 -11.39
CA GLY A 142 3.54 9.05 -12.80
C GLY A 142 2.42 8.02 -13.01
N GLY A 143 2.23 7.06 -12.10
CA GLY A 143 1.05 6.18 -12.08
C GLY A 143 -0.24 6.94 -11.76
N ALA A 144 -0.20 7.99 -10.93
CA ALA A 144 -1.36 8.88 -10.72
C ALA A 144 -1.73 9.60 -12.02
N ARG A 145 -0.74 10.06 -12.79
CA ARG A 145 -0.97 10.67 -14.10
C ARG A 145 -1.58 9.67 -15.10
N VAL A 146 -1.18 8.39 -15.06
CA VAL A 146 -1.82 7.31 -15.85
C VAL A 146 -3.28 7.12 -15.41
N ALA A 147 -3.53 7.00 -14.10
CA ALA A 147 -4.89 6.87 -13.55
C ALA A 147 -5.79 8.04 -13.99
N THR A 148 -5.32 9.29 -13.86
CA THR A 148 -6.06 10.47 -14.31
C THR A 148 -6.28 10.48 -15.82
N SER A 149 -5.29 10.07 -16.62
CA SER A 149 -5.44 9.98 -18.09
C SER A 149 -6.54 9.00 -18.49
N ILE A 150 -6.66 7.88 -17.79
CA ILE A 150 -7.74 6.91 -18.02
C ILE A 150 -9.10 7.50 -17.67
N ALA A 151 -9.22 8.21 -16.55
CA ALA A 151 -10.47 8.89 -16.19
C ALA A 151 -10.86 9.98 -17.21
N MET A 152 -9.87 10.71 -17.74
CA MET A 152 -10.08 11.70 -18.80
C MET A 152 -10.62 11.08 -20.11
N SER A 153 -10.32 9.81 -20.40
CA SER A 153 -10.90 9.10 -21.54
C SER A 153 -12.40 8.77 -21.38
N GLY A 154 -12.97 9.00 -20.18
CA GLY A 154 -14.37 8.71 -19.84
C GLY A 154 -14.62 7.31 -19.30
N VAL A 155 -13.60 6.45 -19.28
CA VAL A 155 -13.66 5.07 -18.77
C VAL A 155 -13.93 5.07 -17.26
N ALA A 156 -13.09 5.75 -16.47
CA ALA A 156 -13.23 5.79 -15.02
C ALA A 156 -14.10 6.97 -14.53
N LYS A 157 -14.88 6.74 -13.48
CA LYS A 157 -15.81 7.72 -12.87
C LYS A 157 -15.19 8.47 -11.69
N GLY A 158 -14.02 8.04 -11.23
CA GLY A 158 -13.23 8.79 -10.26
C GLY A 158 -11.79 8.32 -10.16
N VAL A 159 -10.97 9.17 -9.55
CA VAL A 159 -9.52 8.98 -9.41
C VAL A 159 -9.11 9.15 -7.95
N ILE A 160 -8.25 8.26 -7.44
CA ILE A 160 -7.45 8.46 -6.23
C ILE A 160 -6.00 8.72 -6.66
N ALA A 161 -5.56 9.97 -6.58
CA ALA A 161 -4.27 10.41 -7.09
C ALA A 161 -3.30 10.72 -5.94
N CYS A 162 -2.28 9.87 -5.76
CA CYS A 162 -1.25 10.05 -4.73
C CYS A 162 0.00 10.75 -5.30
N GLY A 163 0.40 11.88 -4.73
CA GLY A 163 1.69 12.52 -5.02
C GLY A 163 1.87 13.05 -6.44
N ALA A 164 0.85 13.06 -7.30
CA ALA A 164 0.77 13.85 -8.53
C ALA A 164 -0.70 13.98 -8.97
N GLY A 165 -1.02 15.05 -9.70
CA GLY A 165 -2.34 15.28 -10.26
C GLY A 165 -2.45 14.86 -11.73
N PHE A 166 -3.01 15.75 -12.55
CA PHE A 166 -3.26 15.52 -13.98
C PHE A 166 -1.95 15.33 -14.77
N PRO A 167 -1.96 14.57 -15.89
CA PRO A 167 -0.83 14.58 -16.81
C PRO A 167 -0.51 16.02 -17.27
N LYS A 168 0.77 16.30 -17.56
CA LYS A 168 1.13 17.58 -18.19
C LYS A 168 0.63 17.54 -19.63
N LEU A 169 -0.37 18.36 -19.93
CA LEU A 169 -0.96 18.53 -21.26
C LEU A 169 -0.66 19.93 -21.75
N GLU A 170 -0.44 20.10 -23.06
CA GLU A 170 -0.20 21.42 -23.66
C GLU A 170 -1.36 22.38 -23.39
N GLU A 171 -2.60 21.88 -23.47
CA GLU A 171 -3.83 22.64 -23.21
C GLU A 171 -4.17 22.76 -21.71
N GLY A 172 -3.37 22.16 -20.82
CA GLY A 172 -3.63 22.11 -19.39
C GLY A 172 -4.78 21.18 -18.99
N ILE A 173 -5.39 21.44 -17.82
CA ILE A 173 -6.52 20.64 -17.33
C ILE A 173 -7.77 20.93 -18.18
N PRO A 174 -8.48 19.90 -18.67
CA PRO A 174 -9.69 20.08 -19.46
C PRO A 174 -10.71 21.01 -18.80
N ARG A 175 -11.45 21.77 -19.60
CA ARG A 175 -12.51 22.68 -19.09
C ARG A 175 -13.57 21.95 -18.27
N ARG A 176 -13.91 20.73 -18.67
CA ARG A 176 -14.86 19.86 -17.97
C ARG A 176 -14.11 18.64 -17.44
N VAL A 177 -14.28 18.37 -16.15
CA VAL A 177 -13.75 17.17 -15.49
C VAL A 177 -14.92 16.22 -15.22
N PRO A 178 -15.17 15.19 -16.05
CA PRO A 178 -16.38 14.37 -15.99
C PRO A 178 -16.31 13.24 -14.94
N PHE A 179 -15.38 13.32 -14.00
CA PHE A 179 -15.10 12.32 -12.98
C PHE A 179 -14.78 13.00 -11.65
N VAL A 180 -14.94 12.27 -10.54
CA VAL A 180 -14.61 12.78 -9.20
C VAL A 180 -13.11 12.62 -8.92
N PHE A 181 -12.44 13.61 -8.34
CA PHE A 181 -10.98 13.59 -8.11
C PHE A 181 -10.61 13.66 -6.63
N TYR A 182 -10.03 12.60 -6.09
CA TYR A 182 -9.47 12.57 -4.73
C TYR A 182 -7.95 12.62 -4.80
N GLY A 183 -7.36 13.75 -4.42
CA GLY A 183 -5.92 13.94 -4.36
C GLY A 183 -5.36 13.69 -2.96
N ILE A 184 -4.23 13.01 -2.86
CA ILE A 184 -3.53 12.75 -1.59
C ILE A 184 -2.06 13.11 -1.77
N VAL A 185 -1.51 13.91 -0.87
CA VAL A 185 -0.12 14.36 -0.98
C VAL A 185 0.54 14.46 0.40
N GLY A 186 1.81 14.07 0.50
CA GLY A 186 2.57 14.25 1.72
C GLY A 186 2.91 15.73 1.94
N VAL A 187 2.96 16.19 3.19
CA VAL A 187 3.37 17.57 3.51
C VAL A 187 4.81 17.89 3.08
N GLU A 188 5.65 16.85 2.94
CA GLU A 188 7.04 16.90 2.46
C GLU A 188 7.19 16.40 1.03
N ASP A 189 6.08 16.15 0.32
CA ASP A 189 6.11 15.83 -1.10
C ASP A 189 6.40 17.10 -1.92
N PHE A 190 7.38 17.03 -2.82
CA PHE A 190 7.74 18.15 -3.70
C PHE A 190 6.61 18.55 -4.66
N ASN A 191 5.58 17.71 -4.82
CA ASN A 191 4.37 18.04 -5.58
C ASN A 191 3.27 18.68 -4.71
N LEU A 192 3.46 18.98 -3.43
CA LEU A 192 2.44 19.63 -2.60
C LEU A 192 1.91 20.92 -3.25
N ALA A 193 2.79 21.75 -3.80
CA ALA A 193 2.41 22.96 -4.50
C ALA A 193 1.57 22.70 -5.77
N GLU A 194 1.81 21.58 -6.46
CA GLU A 194 0.96 21.11 -7.57
C GLU A 194 -0.47 20.92 -7.08
N PHE A 195 -0.67 20.22 -5.95
CA PHE A 195 -2.01 19.97 -5.39
C PHE A 195 -2.70 21.25 -4.89
N ARG A 196 -1.95 22.19 -4.31
CA ARG A 196 -2.51 23.48 -3.87
C ARG A 196 -3.02 24.31 -5.04
N ARG A 197 -2.26 24.37 -6.13
CA ARG A 197 -2.70 25.02 -7.38
C ARG A 197 -3.88 24.27 -8.01
N LEU A 198 -3.77 22.94 -8.08
CA LEU A 198 -4.79 22.06 -8.65
C LEU A 198 -6.15 22.21 -7.96
N ALA A 199 -6.18 22.37 -6.64
CA ALA A 199 -7.43 22.60 -5.90
C ALA A 199 -8.17 23.83 -6.42
N GLY A 200 -7.47 24.95 -6.65
CA GLY A 200 -8.06 26.16 -7.22
C GLY A 200 -8.51 25.95 -8.66
N GLU A 201 -7.68 25.31 -9.50
CA GLU A 201 -8.04 25.03 -10.90
C GLU A 201 -9.28 24.11 -11.01
N LEU A 202 -9.45 23.15 -10.10
CA LEU A 202 -10.61 22.26 -10.05
C LEU A 202 -11.85 22.98 -9.49
N GLU A 203 -11.68 23.87 -8.52
CA GLU A 203 -12.77 24.70 -7.99
C GLU A 203 -13.33 25.65 -9.07
N GLU A 204 -12.47 26.32 -9.83
CA GLU A 204 -12.86 27.18 -10.96
C GLU A 204 -13.63 26.43 -12.05
N ARG A 205 -13.41 25.12 -12.18
CA ARG A 205 -14.09 24.24 -13.13
C ARG A 205 -15.35 23.59 -12.56
N GLU A 206 -15.71 23.91 -11.32
CA GLU A 206 -16.79 23.26 -10.57
C GLU A 206 -16.61 21.73 -10.52
N ALA A 207 -15.37 21.27 -10.60
CA ALA A 207 -15.05 19.85 -10.59
C ALA A 207 -15.24 19.29 -9.17
N VAL A 208 -15.85 18.12 -9.07
CA VAL A 208 -16.03 17.43 -7.80
C VAL A 208 -14.69 16.86 -7.35
N HIS A 209 -14.11 17.45 -6.30
CA HIS A 209 -12.78 17.07 -5.85
C HIS A 209 -12.60 17.18 -4.34
N HIS A 210 -11.57 16.49 -3.84
CA HIS A 210 -11.09 16.58 -2.47
C HIS A 210 -9.57 16.46 -2.46
N ILE A 211 -8.88 17.26 -1.65
CA ILE A 211 -7.42 17.16 -1.47
C ILE A 211 -7.11 16.87 0.00
N SER A 212 -6.55 15.70 0.28
CA SER A 212 -5.99 15.33 1.58
C SER A 212 -4.48 15.56 1.61
N VAL A 213 -3.99 16.01 2.77
CA VAL A 213 -2.55 16.17 3.06
C VAL A 213 -2.22 15.35 4.30
N PHE A 214 -1.18 14.52 4.22
CA PHE A 214 -0.77 13.66 5.33
C PHE A 214 0.70 13.90 5.72
N GLU A 215 1.06 13.46 6.93
CA GLU A 215 2.45 13.48 7.40
C GLU A 215 3.28 12.45 6.62
N GLY A 216 4.09 12.93 5.68
CA GLY A 216 4.92 12.09 4.84
C GLY A 216 5.47 12.84 3.62
N GLY A 217 6.21 12.10 2.79
CA GLY A 217 6.83 12.61 1.56
C GLY A 217 6.20 12.05 0.29
N HIS A 218 7.01 11.90 -0.75
CA HIS A 218 6.59 11.40 -2.06
C HIS A 218 6.49 9.87 -2.12
N VAL A 219 5.46 9.33 -1.48
CA VAL A 219 5.20 7.89 -1.33
C VAL A 219 3.73 7.55 -1.60
N TRP A 220 3.41 6.26 -1.75
CA TRP A 220 2.03 5.82 -1.64
C TRP A 220 1.47 6.21 -0.27
N ALA A 221 0.27 6.79 -0.27
CA ALA A 221 -0.40 7.16 0.96
C ALA A 221 -0.57 5.95 1.91
N PRO A 222 -0.56 6.16 3.23
CA PRO A 222 -0.80 5.08 4.18
C PRO A 222 -2.23 4.55 4.05
N GLU A 223 -2.47 3.34 4.55
CA GLU A 223 -3.76 2.63 4.45
C GLU A 223 -4.93 3.48 4.96
N GLN A 224 -4.74 4.23 6.05
CA GLN A 224 -5.78 5.09 6.62
C GLN A 224 -6.23 6.19 5.64
N GLU A 225 -5.30 6.86 4.96
CA GLU A 225 -5.61 7.91 3.98
C GLU A 225 -6.30 7.34 2.75
N LEU A 226 -5.85 6.17 2.28
CA LEU A 226 -6.48 5.46 1.18
C LEU A 226 -7.89 4.95 1.53
N THR A 227 -8.10 4.54 2.78
CA THR A 227 -9.43 4.19 3.30
C THR A 227 -10.36 5.40 3.27
N GLY A 228 -9.90 6.57 3.71
CA GLY A 228 -10.66 7.82 3.62
C GLY A 228 -11.02 8.20 2.17
N ALA A 229 -10.14 7.91 1.21
CA ALA A 229 -10.43 8.10 -0.21
C ALA A 229 -11.54 7.18 -0.72
N VAL A 230 -11.54 5.90 -0.33
CA VAL A 230 -12.63 4.95 -0.69
C VAL A 230 -13.94 5.36 -0.03
N GLU A 231 -13.91 5.80 1.23
CA GLU A 231 -15.08 6.33 1.94
C GLU A 231 -15.66 7.55 1.23
N TRP A 232 -14.81 8.44 0.72
CA TRP A 232 -15.23 9.57 -0.09
C TRP A 232 -15.83 9.12 -1.43
N LEU A 233 -15.28 8.10 -2.11
CA LEU A 233 -15.90 7.54 -3.32
C LEU A 233 -17.29 6.98 -3.03
N GLU A 234 -17.51 6.33 -1.87
CA GLU A 234 -18.84 5.89 -1.45
C GLU A 234 -19.80 7.06 -1.29
N LEU A 235 -19.36 8.14 -0.63
CA LEU A 235 -20.14 9.37 -0.47
C LEU A 235 -20.54 9.97 -1.82
N GLN A 236 -19.61 10.07 -2.76
CA GLN A 236 -19.88 10.62 -4.09
C GLN A 236 -20.76 9.70 -4.95
N ALA A 237 -20.64 8.38 -4.77
CA ALA A 237 -21.55 7.42 -5.40
C ALA A 237 -22.98 7.57 -4.88
N MET A 238 -23.18 7.82 -3.58
CA MET A 238 -24.50 8.12 -3.00
C MET A 238 -25.05 9.45 -3.54
N ARG A 239 -24.24 10.51 -3.49
CA ARG A 239 -24.62 11.85 -3.97
C ARG A 239 -24.97 11.86 -5.46
N GLY A 240 -24.24 11.09 -6.27
CA GLY A 240 -24.47 10.94 -7.71
C GLY A 240 -25.57 9.94 -8.09
N GLY A 241 -26.30 9.39 -7.12
CA GLY A 241 -27.38 8.41 -7.34
C GLY A 241 -26.89 7.07 -7.92
N LYS A 242 -25.62 6.72 -7.75
CA LYS A 242 -25.01 5.46 -8.22
C LYS A 242 -25.14 4.32 -7.20
N LYS A 243 -25.49 4.66 -5.96
CA LYS A 243 -25.93 3.72 -4.93
C LYS A 243 -26.96 4.41 -4.01
N PRO A 244 -27.80 3.64 -3.29
CA PRO A 244 -28.67 4.21 -2.27
C PRO A 244 -27.89 4.96 -1.19
N VAL A 245 -28.46 6.07 -0.72
CA VAL A 245 -27.90 6.85 0.38
C VAL A 245 -27.99 6.03 1.67
N ASP A 246 -26.84 5.76 2.28
CA ASP A 246 -26.75 5.17 3.61
C ASP A 246 -26.61 6.29 4.63
N VAL A 247 -27.73 6.70 5.23
CA VAL A 247 -27.79 7.84 6.16
C VAL A 247 -26.93 7.59 7.41
N VAL A 248 -26.80 6.32 7.84
CA VAL A 248 -25.99 5.97 9.01
C VAL A 248 -24.51 6.13 8.69
N PHE A 249 -24.06 5.64 7.54
CA PHE A 249 -22.70 5.84 7.05
C PHE A 249 -22.37 7.32 6.88
N VAL A 250 -23.23 8.09 6.20
CA VAL A 250 -23.01 9.53 5.95
C VAL A 250 -22.88 10.29 7.26
N ARG A 251 -23.79 10.05 8.22
CA ARG A 251 -23.73 10.69 9.54
C ARG A 251 -22.44 10.34 10.30
N ALA A 252 -22.09 9.05 10.36
CA ALA A 252 -20.90 8.60 11.06
C ALA A 252 -19.61 9.19 10.44
N MET A 253 -19.53 9.26 9.11
CA MET A 253 -18.40 9.86 8.40
C MET A 253 -18.32 11.37 8.65
N LEU A 254 -19.46 12.07 8.66
CA LEU A 254 -19.51 13.50 8.94
C LEU A 254 -19.06 13.83 10.37
N GLU A 255 -19.60 13.10 11.36
CA GLU A 255 -19.24 13.24 12.78
C GLU A 255 -17.75 13.00 12.99
N ALA A 256 -17.22 11.87 12.50
CA ALA A 256 -15.81 11.55 12.64
C ALA A 256 -14.88 12.60 12.02
N ARG A 257 -15.24 13.14 10.85
CA ARG A 257 -14.46 14.20 10.20
C ARG A 257 -14.61 15.54 10.93
N ALA A 258 -15.80 15.90 11.40
CA ALA A 258 -16.01 17.12 12.18
C ALA A 258 -15.23 17.09 13.51
N ASP A 259 -15.19 15.95 14.19
CA ASP A 259 -14.40 15.75 15.41
C ASP A 259 -12.89 15.88 15.15
N ALA A 260 -12.41 15.32 14.04
CA ALA A 260 -11.02 15.49 13.62
C ALA A 260 -10.68 16.97 13.36
N LEU A 261 -11.60 17.73 12.73
CA LEU A 261 -11.42 19.17 12.51
C LEU A 261 -11.42 20.00 13.79
N GLY A 262 -12.08 19.54 14.85
CA GLY A 262 -12.06 20.19 16.17
C GLY A 262 -10.65 20.28 16.77
N LYS A 263 -9.72 19.42 16.32
CA LYS A 263 -8.32 19.38 16.76
C LYS A 263 -7.40 20.28 15.93
N LEU A 264 -7.88 20.77 14.79
CA LEU A 264 -7.12 21.64 13.89
C LEU A 264 -7.42 23.11 14.19
N THR A 265 -6.50 24.00 13.82
CA THR A 265 -6.65 25.44 13.97
C THR A 265 -6.24 26.18 12.70
N GLY A 266 -6.57 27.47 12.62
CA GLY A 266 -6.11 28.36 11.55
C GLY A 266 -6.45 27.88 10.14
N VAL A 267 -5.47 27.90 9.24
CA VAL A 267 -5.66 27.59 7.82
C VAL A 267 -6.06 26.13 7.56
N GLU A 268 -5.60 25.18 8.38
CA GLU A 268 -5.93 23.76 8.20
C GLU A 268 -7.38 23.47 8.64
N GLN A 269 -7.83 24.09 9.74
CA GLN A 269 -9.24 24.02 10.13
C GLN A 269 -10.14 24.67 9.07
N TRP A 270 -9.72 25.81 8.50
CA TRP A 270 -10.45 26.48 7.43
C TRP A 270 -10.60 25.60 6.18
N ARG A 271 -9.50 24.98 5.73
CA ARG A 271 -9.50 24.03 4.60
C ARG A 271 -10.43 22.84 4.88
N GLY A 272 -10.34 22.29 6.08
CA GLY A 272 -11.17 21.18 6.52
C GLY A 272 -12.67 21.50 6.50
N LEU A 273 -13.06 22.68 7.00
CA LEU A 273 -14.46 23.13 6.98
C LEU A 273 -14.99 23.32 5.55
N ARG A 274 -14.17 23.87 4.64
CA ARG A 274 -14.50 23.98 3.22
C ARG A 274 -14.68 22.60 2.58
N ALA A 275 -13.77 21.68 2.84
CA ALA A 275 -13.86 20.31 2.33
C ALA A 275 -15.10 19.57 2.86
N LEU A 276 -15.39 19.66 4.16
CA LEU A 276 -16.63 19.10 4.73
C LEU A 276 -17.88 19.66 4.04
N ALA A 277 -17.94 20.98 3.89
CA ALA A 277 -19.07 21.63 3.26
C ALA A 277 -19.25 21.17 1.80
N ALA A 278 -18.17 21.00 1.05
CA ALA A 278 -18.20 20.60 -0.37
C ALA A 278 -18.47 19.09 -0.57
N ASP A 279 -17.96 18.24 0.32
CA ASP A 279 -18.09 16.79 0.23
C ASP A 279 -19.52 16.35 0.54
N PHE A 280 -20.11 16.91 1.60
CA PHE A 280 -21.41 16.49 2.12
C PHE A 280 -22.60 17.28 1.58
N ASP A 281 -22.38 18.31 0.76
CA ASP A 281 -23.47 19.08 0.14
C ASP A 281 -24.42 18.16 -0.64
N GLY A 282 -25.72 18.28 -0.39
CA GLY A 282 -26.76 17.44 -1.01
C GLY A 282 -26.96 16.06 -0.39
N VAL A 283 -26.16 15.66 0.60
CA VAL A 283 -26.34 14.39 1.36
C VAL A 283 -26.38 14.58 2.88
N ALA A 284 -26.00 15.75 3.39
CA ALA A 284 -26.18 16.14 4.78
C ALA A 284 -26.30 17.67 4.95
N GLU A 285 -26.68 18.12 6.15
CA GLU A 285 -26.73 19.55 6.50
C GLU A 285 -25.32 20.13 6.69
N VAL A 286 -24.96 21.10 5.85
CA VAL A 286 -23.61 21.70 5.82
C VAL A 286 -23.56 23.20 6.13
N GLY A 287 -24.70 23.81 6.46
CA GLY A 287 -24.84 25.26 6.63
C GLY A 287 -23.91 25.85 7.70
N ASP A 288 -23.72 25.16 8.83
CA ASP A 288 -22.79 25.59 9.88
C ASP A 288 -21.33 25.60 9.41
N PHE A 289 -20.90 24.53 8.72
CA PHE A 289 -19.54 24.43 8.19
C PHE A 289 -19.25 25.54 7.17
N LYS A 290 -20.22 25.85 6.29
CA LYS A 290 -20.12 26.97 5.33
C LYS A 290 -19.94 28.32 6.06
N LYS A 291 -20.73 28.59 7.10
CA LYS A 291 -20.63 29.82 7.90
C LYS A 291 -19.29 29.94 8.63
N ARG A 292 -18.85 28.87 9.31
CA ARG A 292 -17.56 28.84 10.03
C ARG A 292 -16.37 28.98 9.09
N ALA A 293 -16.41 28.34 7.92
CA ALA A 293 -15.39 28.51 6.89
C ALA A 293 -15.28 29.95 6.40
N ALA A 294 -16.41 30.65 6.16
CA ALA A 294 -16.42 32.05 5.76
C ALA A 294 -15.84 32.98 6.83
N ALA A 295 -16.22 32.75 8.10
CA ALA A 295 -15.69 33.51 9.24
C ALA A 295 -14.18 33.31 9.40
N LEU A 296 -13.71 32.06 9.41
CA LEU A 296 -12.30 31.73 9.59
C LEU A 296 -11.45 32.19 8.39
N GLY A 297 -11.98 32.09 7.16
CA GLY A 297 -11.31 32.58 5.95
C GLY A 297 -11.09 34.11 5.93
N SER A 298 -11.93 34.85 6.65
CA SER A 298 -11.80 36.31 6.78
C SER A 298 -10.78 36.74 7.84
N SER A 299 -10.36 35.81 8.71
CA SER A 299 -9.43 36.07 9.81
C SER A 299 -8.03 36.47 9.33
N LYS A 300 -7.33 37.26 10.15
CA LYS A 300 -5.94 37.65 9.89
C LYS A 300 -5.02 36.43 9.85
N ASP A 301 -5.26 35.43 10.68
CA ASP A 301 -4.42 34.24 10.81
C ASP A 301 -4.46 33.40 9.53
N VAL A 302 -5.65 33.12 8.99
CA VAL A 302 -5.78 32.38 7.72
C VAL A 302 -5.17 33.17 6.56
N LYS A 303 -5.46 34.48 6.44
CA LYS A 303 -4.89 35.32 5.38
C LYS A 303 -3.36 35.37 5.44
N SER A 304 -2.80 35.47 6.65
CA SER A 304 -1.34 35.50 6.85
C SER A 304 -0.71 34.15 6.54
N ALA A 305 -1.35 33.04 6.94
CA ALA A 305 -0.87 31.69 6.63
C ALA A 305 -0.88 31.41 5.11
N LEU A 306 -1.95 31.80 4.40
CA LEU A 306 -2.01 31.68 2.94
C LEU A 306 -0.96 32.53 2.23
N LYS A 307 -0.68 33.73 2.73
CA LYS A 307 0.41 34.58 2.22
C LYS A 307 1.78 33.93 2.47
N ALA A 308 2.03 33.43 3.68
CA ALA A 308 3.26 32.75 4.03
C ALA A 308 3.49 31.49 3.18
N GLU A 309 2.44 30.72 2.89
CA GLU A 309 2.52 29.56 2.00
C GLU A 309 2.94 29.95 0.58
N LYS A 310 2.40 31.06 0.04
CA LYS A 310 2.83 31.61 -1.25
C LYS A 310 4.29 32.05 -1.23
N ASP A 311 4.75 32.68 -0.14
CA ASP A 311 6.14 33.10 0.01
C ASP A 311 7.08 31.88 0.11
N PHE A 312 6.68 30.82 0.84
CA PHE A 312 7.42 29.56 0.89
C PHE A 312 7.51 28.88 -0.48
N PHE A 313 6.45 28.91 -1.28
CA PHE A 313 6.48 28.36 -2.64
C PHE A 313 7.58 29.00 -3.51
N PHE A 314 7.67 30.34 -3.54
CA PHE A 314 8.72 31.01 -4.33
C PHE A 314 10.13 30.73 -3.78
N ARG A 315 10.27 30.67 -2.46
CA ARG A 315 11.55 30.30 -1.82
C ARG A 315 11.95 28.86 -2.13
N GLU A 316 10.98 27.95 -2.20
CA GLU A 316 11.19 26.54 -2.58
C GLU A 316 11.67 26.42 -4.03
N GLN A 317 11.03 27.14 -4.97
CA GLN A 317 11.45 27.17 -6.37
C GLN A 317 12.87 27.71 -6.53
N ARG A 318 13.17 28.84 -5.89
CA ARG A 318 14.54 29.39 -5.90
C ARG A 318 15.55 28.42 -5.30
N LEU A 319 15.20 27.74 -4.21
CA LEU A 319 16.09 26.75 -3.60
C LEU A 319 16.33 25.55 -4.54
N ALA A 320 15.31 25.11 -5.28
CA ALA A 320 15.47 24.06 -6.29
C ALA A 320 16.39 24.49 -7.44
N GLU A 321 16.29 25.75 -7.88
CA GLU A 321 17.19 26.36 -8.88
C GLU A 321 18.64 26.42 -8.35
N GLU A 322 18.85 26.93 -7.14
CA GLU A 322 20.16 26.98 -6.47
C GLU A 322 20.80 25.59 -6.36
N ILE A 323 20.02 24.56 -6.04
CA ILE A 323 20.50 23.17 -6.03
C ILE A 323 20.97 22.75 -7.44
N GLY A 324 20.20 23.08 -8.48
CA GLY A 324 20.53 22.79 -9.87
C GLY A 324 21.83 23.47 -10.34
N GLU A 325 22.03 24.73 -9.98
CA GLU A 325 23.24 25.51 -10.31
C GLU A 325 24.52 24.94 -9.67
N LEU A 326 24.40 24.17 -8.59
CA LEU A 326 25.53 23.51 -7.93
C LEU A 326 25.97 22.21 -8.60
N VAL A 327 25.11 21.59 -9.42
CA VAL A 327 25.39 20.32 -10.11
C VAL A 327 26.71 20.35 -10.91
N PRO A 328 27.02 21.37 -11.72
CA PRO A 328 28.28 21.41 -12.47
C PRO A 328 29.50 21.80 -11.61
N LEU A 329 29.32 22.17 -10.34
CA LEU A 329 30.42 22.65 -9.48
C LEU A 329 31.15 21.49 -8.78
N SER A 330 32.23 21.81 -8.06
CA SER A 330 33.03 20.81 -7.36
C SER A 330 32.27 20.13 -6.21
N THR A 331 32.61 18.88 -5.94
CA THR A 331 32.06 18.07 -4.84
C THR A 331 32.14 18.80 -3.49
N ALA A 332 33.22 19.54 -3.23
CA ALA A 332 33.38 20.31 -2.00
C ALA A 332 32.35 21.44 -1.87
N ARG A 333 31.99 22.12 -2.99
CA ARG A 333 30.93 23.15 -2.98
C ARG A 333 29.56 22.54 -2.74
N LYS A 334 29.25 21.41 -3.39
CA LYS A 334 28.00 20.64 -3.18
C LYS A 334 27.83 20.23 -1.71
N GLN A 335 28.87 19.63 -1.13
CA GLN A 335 28.88 19.21 0.28
C GLN A 335 28.72 20.37 1.25
N ARG A 336 29.43 21.50 1.03
CA ARG A 336 29.29 22.70 1.87
C ARG A 336 27.87 23.26 1.82
N PHE A 337 27.26 23.29 0.64
CA PHE A 337 25.88 23.76 0.51
C PHE A 337 24.90 22.81 1.21
N ALA A 338 25.03 21.50 1.01
CA ALA A 338 24.18 20.52 1.69
C ALA A 338 24.30 20.61 3.22
N ALA A 339 25.52 20.78 3.75
CA ALA A 339 25.74 20.99 5.19
C ALA A 339 25.05 22.27 5.69
N LYS A 340 25.10 23.37 4.93
CA LYS A 340 24.36 24.61 5.25
C LYS A 340 22.85 24.38 5.27
N LEU A 341 22.29 23.60 4.34
CA LEU A 341 20.86 23.27 4.35
C LEU A 341 20.46 22.44 5.57
N ARG A 342 21.28 21.46 5.97
CA ARG A 342 21.05 20.68 7.19
C ARG A 342 21.06 21.59 8.43
N GLN A 343 22.09 22.42 8.56
CA GLN A 343 22.16 23.41 9.65
C GLN A 343 20.94 24.33 9.67
N ARG A 344 20.49 24.82 8.50
CA ARG A 344 19.27 25.63 8.40
C ARG A 344 18.02 24.89 8.86
N MET A 345 17.90 23.60 8.57
CA MET A 345 16.79 22.78 9.07
C MET A 345 16.86 22.59 10.59
N ASP A 346 18.06 22.40 11.15
CA ASP A 346 18.26 22.19 12.59
C ASP A 346 17.92 23.45 13.42
N VAL A 347 18.27 24.64 12.91
CA VAL A 347 18.02 25.92 13.60
C VAL A 347 16.67 26.56 13.26
N ALA A 348 15.93 26.01 12.28
CA ALA A 348 14.66 26.59 11.85
C ALA A 348 13.64 26.58 13.00
N GLY A 349 13.23 27.78 13.43
CA GLY A 349 12.25 27.96 14.52
C GLY A 349 10.81 27.63 14.15
N ASN A 350 10.50 27.39 12.86
CA ASN A 350 9.16 27.03 12.40
C ASN A 350 9.18 25.79 11.49
N ALA A 351 8.10 25.01 11.54
CA ALA A 351 7.96 23.78 10.75
C ALA A 351 7.90 24.03 9.23
N GLY A 352 7.35 25.17 8.80
CA GLY A 352 7.19 25.51 7.39
C GLY A 352 8.50 25.61 6.63
N GLU A 353 9.54 26.23 7.22
CA GLU A 353 10.86 26.31 6.59
C GLU A 353 11.52 24.92 6.47
N ARG A 354 11.41 24.07 7.51
CA ARG A 354 11.94 22.70 7.45
C ARG A 354 11.27 21.88 6.35
N GLN A 355 9.94 21.93 6.27
CA GLN A 355 9.18 21.21 5.25
C GLN A 355 9.50 21.73 3.84
N MET A 356 9.65 23.05 3.67
CA MET A 356 10.06 23.64 2.39
C MET A 356 11.45 23.15 1.93
N ILE A 357 12.43 23.11 2.84
CA ILE A 357 13.77 22.60 2.50
C ILE A 357 13.70 21.10 2.16
N ARG A 358 12.95 20.31 2.93
CA ARG A 358 12.76 18.87 2.66
C ARG A 358 12.11 18.62 1.30
N ARG A 359 11.09 19.41 0.93
CA ARG A 359 10.46 19.34 -0.40
C ARG A 359 11.43 19.69 -1.52
N ALA A 360 12.21 20.76 -1.40
CA ALA A 360 13.20 21.12 -2.41
C ALA A 360 14.25 20.01 -2.61
N ILE A 361 14.75 19.42 -1.51
CA ILE A 361 15.66 18.26 -1.55
C ILE A 361 14.98 17.06 -2.22
N ALA A 362 13.76 16.72 -1.80
CA ALA A 362 13.01 15.59 -2.36
C ALA A 362 12.75 15.76 -3.86
N GLY A 363 12.45 16.98 -4.32
CA GLY A 363 12.27 17.32 -5.72
C GLY A 363 13.53 17.09 -6.54
N TYR A 364 14.67 17.61 -6.11
CA TYR A 364 15.95 17.35 -6.77
C TYR A 364 16.28 15.86 -6.80
N CYS A 365 16.19 15.18 -5.65
CA CYS A 365 16.51 13.75 -5.55
C CYS A 365 15.58 12.86 -6.39
N SER A 366 14.32 13.26 -6.57
CA SER A 366 13.39 12.59 -7.48
C SER A 366 13.83 12.73 -8.93
N MET A 367 14.12 13.96 -9.37
CA MET A 367 14.53 14.24 -10.75
C MET A 367 15.89 13.64 -11.09
N ALA A 368 16.87 13.77 -10.18
CA ALA A 368 18.22 13.27 -10.38
C ALA A 368 18.24 11.75 -10.65
N ARG A 369 17.34 10.96 -10.03
CA ARG A 369 17.23 9.51 -10.30
C ARG A 369 16.65 9.20 -11.68
N VAL A 370 15.76 10.04 -12.18
CA VAL A 370 15.20 9.90 -13.54
C VAL A 370 16.29 10.25 -14.55
N THR A 371 16.88 11.44 -14.44
CA THR A 371 17.89 11.93 -15.38
C THR A 371 19.18 11.12 -15.33
N TYR A 372 19.56 10.58 -14.18
CA TYR A 372 20.68 9.65 -14.06
C TYR A 372 20.53 8.45 -15.00
N ARG A 373 19.35 7.82 -15.05
CA ARG A 373 19.13 6.67 -15.95
C ARG A 373 19.26 7.09 -17.40
N ASP A 374 18.65 8.22 -17.77
CA ASP A 374 18.70 8.73 -19.14
C ASP A 374 20.15 9.03 -19.58
N TRP A 375 20.96 9.65 -18.70
CA TRP A 375 22.37 9.92 -18.98
C TRP A 375 23.23 8.66 -19.02
N MET A 376 22.97 7.67 -18.16
CA MET A 376 23.67 6.38 -18.24
C MET A 376 23.39 5.67 -19.56
N ASP A 377 22.15 5.69 -20.05
CA ASP A 377 21.76 5.10 -21.34
C ASP A 377 22.39 5.85 -22.53
N GLN A 378 22.48 7.19 -22.43
CA GLN A 378 23.14 8.06 -23.42
C GLN A 378 24.67 8.03 -23.33
N ARG A 379 25.25 7.31 -22.35
CA ARG A 379 26.70 7.25 -22.05
C ARG A 379 27.31 8.58 -21.61
N GLU A 380 26.48 9.49 -21.11
CA GLU A 380 26.85 10.79 -20.55
C GLU A 380 27.25 10.64 -19.07
N TYR A 381 28.28 9.82 -18.81
CA TYR A 381 28.63 9.37 -17.46
C TYR A 381 29.07 10.50 -16.53
N ARG A 382 29.68 11.56 -17.08
CA ARG A 382 30.10 12.72 -16.28
C ARG A 382 28.89 13.49 -15.74
N GLN A 383 27.86 13.69 -16.55
CA GLN A 383 26.60 14.33 -16.13
C GLN A 383 25.88 13.45 -15.09
N ALA A 384 25.83 12.14 -15.33
CA ALA A 384 25.28 11.17 -14.39
C ALA A 384 25.97 11.23 -13.02
N ALA A 385 27.31 11.23 -13.00
CA ALA A 385 28.11 11.35 -11.78
C ALA A 385 27.88 12.70 -11.10
N ALA A 386 27.94 13.81 -11.82
CA ALA A 386 27.78 15.15 -11.26
C ALA A 386 26.42 15.33 -10.56
N ALA A 387 25.35 14.75 -11.11
CA ALA A 387 24.02 14.79 -10.51
C ALA A 387 23.91 13.88 -9.28
N MET A 388 24.50 12.69 -9.32
CA MET A 388 24.53 11.76 -8.19
C MET A 388 25.42 12.26 -7.05
N GLU A 389 26.51 12.98 -7.32
CA GLU A 389 27.31 13.67 -6.30
C GLU A 389 26.46 14.66 -5.50
N MET A 390 25.64 15.46 -6.18
CA MET A 390 24.75 16.40 -5.49
C MET A 390 23.62 15.65 -4.76
N PHE A 391 23.12 14.54 -5.32
CA PHE A 391 22.13 13.68 -4.67
C PHE A 391 22.66 13.17 -3.32
N VAL A 392 23.84 12.55 -3.30
CA VAL A 392 24.41 11.97 -2.07
C VAL A 392 24.93 13.05 -1.12
N ALA A 393 25.29 14.23 -1.63
CA ALA A 393 25.57 15.39 -0.76
C ALA A 393 24.30 15.80 0.02
N LEU A 394 23.13 15.80 -0.63
CA LEU A 394 21.86 16.10 0.05
C LEU A 394 21.34 14.94 0.91
N GLN A 395 21.62 13.69 0.52
CA GLN A 395 21.15 12.46 1.14
C GLN A 395 22.32 11.51 1.46
N PRO A 396 23.15 11.83 2.47
CA PRO A 396 24.39 11.13 2.75
C PRO A 396 24.19 9.68 3.21
N ASP A 397 23.00 9.36 3.75
CA ASP A 397 22.68 8.02 4.27
C ASP A 397 21.92 7.17 3.25
N HIS A 398 21.74 7.65 2.01
CA HIS A 398 20.97 6.95 0.99
C HIS A 398 21.84 5.93 0.23
N ALA A 399 21.88 4.70 0.74
CA ALA A 399 22.70 3.59 0.26
C ALA A 399 22.67 3.38 -1.26
N ARG A 400 21.47 3.35 -1.85
CA ARG A 400 21.31 3.17 -3.30
C ARG A 400 21.85 4.34 -4.13
N GLY A 401 21.85 5.54 -3.56
CA GLY A 401 22.33 6.74 -4.26
C GLY A 401 23.85 6.71 -4.41
N TRP A 402 24.54 6.26 -3.36
CA TRP A 402 25.97 5.96 -3.41
C TRP A 402 26.31 4.83 -4.38
N PHE A 403 25.48 3.78 -4.44
CA PHE A 403 25.65 2.70 -5.43
C PHE A 403 25.52 3.22 -6.87
N ASP A 404 24.51 4.04 -7.16
CA ASP A 404 24.33 4.63 -8.49
C ASP A 404 25.44 5.64 -8.83
N LEU A 405 25.98 6.38 -7.84
CA LEU A 405 27.18 7.19 -8.04
C LEU A 405 28.42 6.33 -8.38
N ALA A 406 28.62 5.22 -7.67
CA ALA A 406 29.73 4.29 -7.94
C ALA A 406 29.68 3.77 -9.38
N ARG A 407 28.48 3.42 -9.85
CA ARG A 407 28.25 3.00 -11.25
C ARG A 407 28.59 4.09 -12.25
N ALA A 408 28.19 5.34 -12.00
CA ALA A 408 28.51 6.46 -12.87
C ALA A 408 30.01 6.68 -12.99
N TYR A 409 30.73 6.66 -11.86
CA TYR A 409 32.19 6.80 -11.84
C TYR A 409 32.88 5.66 -12.57
N ALA A 410 32.50 4.40 -12.30
CA ALA A 410 33.09 3.23 -12.94
C ALA A 410 32.87 3.25 -14.46
N ALA A 411 31.66 3.59 -14.91
CA ALA A 411 31.34 3.73 -16.33
C ALA A 411 32.14 4.87 -17.00
N GLY A 412 32.40 5.95 -16.27
CA GLY A 412 33.23 7.07 -16.70
C GLY A 412 34.75 6.83 -16.61
N GLY A 413 35.19 5.68 -16.11
CA GLY A 413 36.61 5.34 -15.94
C GLY A 413 37.28 5.89 -14.67
N ASP A 414 36.52 6.47 -13.73
CA ASP A 414 37.02 6.90 -12.43
C ASP A 414 36.95 5.74 -11.42
N GLU A 415 37.95 4.88 -11.47
CA GLU A 415 38.02 3.67 -10.63
C GLU A 415 38.12 4.01 -9.14
N LYS A 416 38.86 5.09 -8.79
CA LYS A 416 39.02 5.53 -7.40
C LYS A 416 37.69 6.05 -6.85
N GLY A 417 37.02 6.93 -7.58
CA GLY A 417 35.71 7.47 -7.19
C GLY A 417 34.66 6.37 -7.09
N ALA A 418 34.69 5.39 -7.99
CA ALA A 418 33.77 4.25 -7.96
C ALA A 418 33.90 3.43 -6.67
N VAL A 419 35.13 3.08 -6.28
CA VAL A 419 35.40 2.31 -5.07
C VAL A 419 35.00 3.10 -3.82
N GLU A 420 35.36 4.38 -3.73
CA GLU A 420 34.99 5.25 -2.60
C GLU A 420 33.47 5.37 -2.46
N ALA A 421 32.74 5.54 -3.57
CA ALA A 421 31.29 5.60 -3.56
C ALA A 421 30.66 4.24 -3.16
N LEU A 422 31.22 3.11 -3.60
CA LEU A 422 30.73 1.78 -3.23
C LEU A 422 30.95 1.49 -1.73
N GLU A 423 32.09 1.89 -1.16
CA GLU A 423 32.32 1.80 0.28
C GLU A 423 31.30 2.61 1.07
N ARG A 424 30.97 3.82 0.62
CA ARG A 424 29.89 4.64 1.23
C ARG A 424 28.53 3.99 1.09
N SER A 425 28.24 3.36 -0.05
CA SER A 425 27.02 2.58 -0.26
C SER A 425 26.91 1.42 0.74
N ALA A 426 27.99 0.68 0.94
CA ALA A 426 28.08 -0.40 1.91
C ALA A 426 27.94 0.10 3.36
N GLN A 427 28.53 1.26 3.69
CA GLN A 427 28.39 1.90 5.00
C GLN A 427 26.96 2.33 5.29
N ALA A 428 26.27 2.85 4.28
CA ALA A 428 24.88 3.29 4.37
C ALA A 428 23.86 2.12 4.37
N GLY A 429 24.32 0.86 4.31
CA GLY A 429 23.44 -0.31 4.45
C GLY A 429 22.95 -0.93 3.14
N PHE A 430 23.63 -0.72 2.01
CA PHE A 430 23.29 -1.43 0.77
C PHE A 430 23.50 -2.94 0.95
N ASP A 431 22.53 -3.76 0.53
CA ASP A 431 22.39 -5.17 0.93
C ASP A 431 22.18 -6.14 -0.26
N ASP A 432 22.40 -5.69 -1.50
CA ASP A 432 22.24 -6.48 -2.72
C ASP A 432 23.59 -6.81 -3.39
N PRO A 433 24.35 -7.80 -2.87
CA PRO A 433 25.66 -8.16 -3.43
C PRO A 433 25.54 -8.71 -4.85
N ALA A 434 24.46 -9.44 -5.15
CA ALA A 434 24.21 -9.98 -6.48
C ALA A 434 24.08 -8.88 -7.53
N ARG A 435 23.54 -7.70 -7.15
CA ARG A 435 23.51 -6.54 -8.04
C ARG A 435 24.90 -5.95 -8.30
N VAL A 436 25.79 -5.95 -7.30
CA VAL A 436 27.18 -5.48 -7.47
C VAL A 436 27.94 -6.42 -8.40
N GLU A 437 27.85 -7.73 -8.17
CA GLU A 437 28.57 -8.76 -8.94
C GLU A 437 28.15 -8.80 -10.41
N LYS A 438 26.86 -8.57 -10.70
CA LYS A 438 26.33 -8.58 -12.07
C LYS A 438 26.54 -7.27 -12.83
N GLU A 439 27.06 -6.23 -12.17
CA GLU A 439 27.21 -4.93 -12.80
C GLU A 439 28.49 -4.88 -13.64
N LEU A 440 28.33 -4.93 -14.96
CA LEU A 440 29.44 -5.01 -15.92
C LEU A 440 30.45 -3.87 -15.80
N VAL A 441 30.02 -2.67 -15.40
CA VAL A 441 30.92 -1.52 -15.24
C VAL A 441 31.93 -1.69 -14.10
N PHE A 442 31.70 -2.64 -13.19
CA PHE A 442 32.62 -2.96 -12.10
C PHE A 442 33.63 -4.08 -12.43
N SER A 443 33.57 -4.66 -13.64
CA SER A 443 34.48 -5.74 -14.05
C SER A 443 35.97 -5.41 -13.83
N ARG A 444 36.38 -4.17 -14.12
CA ARG A 444 37.75 -3.68 -13.92
C ARG A 444 38.15 -3.49 -12.45
N LEU A 445 37.17 -3.40 -11.55
CA LEU A 445 37.37 -3.20 -10.12
C LEU A 445 37.41 -4.52 -9.35
N SER A 446 37.14 -5.65 -10.02
CA SER A 446 36.98 -6.95 -9.35
C SER A 446 38.24 -7.41 -8.61
N GLU A 447 39.44 -7.02 -9.03
CA GLU A 447 40.69 -7.36 -8.33
C GLU A 447 41.09 -6.33 -7.26
N ASN A 448 40.36 -5.22 -7.14
CA ASN A 448 40.68 -4.16 -6.19
C ASN A 448 40.31 -4.58 -4.75
N GLU A 449 41.28 -4.57 -3.83
CA GLU A 449 41.08 -5.00 -2.44
C GLU A 449 39.99 -4.21 -1.72
N ARG A 450 39.92 -2.89 -1.94
CA ARG A 450 38.90 -2.02 -1.34
C ARG A 450 37.51 -2.30 -1.92
N PHE A 451 37.43 -2.61 -3.22
CA PHE A 451 36.19 -3.07 -3.85
C PHE A 451 35.71 -4.38 -3.22
N GLN A 452 36.60 -5.36 -3.03
CA GLN A 452 36.28 -6.64 -2.40
C GLN A 452 35.85 -6.47 -0.93
N ALA A 453 36.48 -5.56 -0.19
CA ALA A 453 36.07 -5.22 1.17
C ALA A 453 34.67 -4.59 1.20
N ALA A 454 34.35 -3.68 0.27
CA ALA A 454 33.02 -3.08 0.15
C ALA A 454 31.96 -4.14 -0.20
N LEU A 455 32.25 -5.05 -1.14
CA LEU A 455 31.37 -6.16 -1.52
C LEU A 455 31.14 -7.14 -0.35
N SER A 456 32.19 -7.44 0.42
CA SER A 456 32.08 -8.26 1.62
C SER A 456 31.15 -7.62 2.65
N ARG A 457 31.27 -6.30 2.86
CA ARG A 457 30.37 -5.56 3.74
C ARG A 457 28.92 -5.57 3.24
N ILE A 458 28.69 -5.36 1.94
CA ILE A 458 27.35 -5.44 1.32
C ILE A 458 26.76 -6.85 1.53
N THR A 459 27.58 -7.89 1.42
CA THR A 459 27.17 -9.27 1.69
C THR A 459 26.78 -9.46 3.15
N SER A 460 27.52 -8.86 4.09
CA SER A 460 27.15 -8.91 5.52
C SER A 460 25.94 -8.04 5.88
N ASN A 461 25.65 -7.00 5.09
CA ASN A 461 24.44 -6.18 5.28
C ASN A 461 23.17 -6.95 4.90
N LYS A 462 23.28 -7.99 4.06
CA LYS A 462 22.17 -8.84 3.67
C LYS A 462 21.62 -9.53 4.92
N SER A 463 20.48 -9.03 5.39
CA SER A 463 19.65 -9.77 6.35
C SER A 463 19.27 -11.11 5.73
N GLU A 464 19.26 -12.20 6.49
CA GLU A 464 18.76 -13.49 5.99
C GLU A 464 17.39 -13.30 5.30
N PRO A 465 17.13 -13.98 4.16
CA PRO A 465 15.92 -13.75 3.38
C PRO A 465 14.69 -13.98 4.25
N THR A 466 14.01 -12.90 4.60
CA THR A 466 12.78 -12.94 5.38
C THR A 466 11.67 -13.39 4.44
N THR A 467 11.30 -14.67 4.51
CA THR A 467 10.06 -15.14 3.91
C THR A 467 8.92 -14.57 4.76
N GLN A 468 8.25 -13.54 4.26
CA GLN A 468 7.01 -13.05 4.89
C GLN A 468 5.93 -14.13 4.76
N LEU A 469 5.70 -14.84 5.85
CA LEU A 469 4.47 -15.61 6.04
C LEU A 469 3.37 -14.66 6.54
N PRO A 470 2.11 -14.84 6.11
CA PRO A 470 1.01 -13.97 6.54
C PRO A 470 0.86 -13.99 8.06
N ALA A 471 0.48 -12.85 8.63
CA ALA A 471 0.09 -12.76 10.04
C ALA A 471 -0.93 -13.86 10.37
N MET A 472 -0.49 -14.86 11.14
CA MET A 472 -1.39 -15.85 11.71
C MET A 472 -1.90 -15.34 13.05
N ARG A 473 -3.23 -15.34 13.22
CA ARG A 473 -3.80 -15.62 14.55
C ARG A 473 -3.32 -17.02 14.93
N VAL A 474 -2.19 -17.14 15.62
CA VAL A 474 -1.82 -18.44 16.17
C VAL A 474 -2.84 -18.74 17.25
N SER A 475 -3.69 -19.72 16.94
CA SER A 475 -4.73 -20.26 17.79
C SER A 475 -4.12 -20.94 19.03
N ALA A 476 -3.61 -20.16 19.98
CA ALA A 476 -3.26 -20.66 21.29
C ALA A 476 -4.54 -20.72 22.17
N VAL A 477 -5.47 -21.56 21.70
CA VAL A 477 -6.67 -22.07 22.38
C VAL A 477 -7.79 -21.03 22.62
N LEU A 478 -8.52 -20.71 21.53
CA LEU A 478 -9.87 -20.10 21.48
C LEU A 478 -10.22 -19.15 22.66
N ALA A 479 -9.78 -17.88 22.54
CA ALA A 479 -10.25 -16.69 23.29
C ALA A 479 -9.70 -16.40 24.71
N SER A 480 -8.48 -16.80 25.09
CA SER A 480 -7.99 -16.55 26.46
C SER A 480 -6.61 -15.92 26.67
N VAL A 481 -5.83 -15.64 25.61
CA VAL A 481 -4.53 -14.95 25.69
C VAL A 481 -4.40 -13.94 24.55
N GLU A 482 -4.04 -12.68 24.88
CA GLU A 482 -3.70 -11.64 23.90
C GLU A 482 -2.19 -11.52 23.78
N LEU A 483 -1.67 -11.64 22.56
CA LEU A 483 -0.25 -11.50 22.24
C LEU A 483 -0.04 -10.21 21.44
N ARG A 484 1.02 -9.46 21.77
CA ARG A 484 1.50 -8.35 20.93
C ARG A 484 2.92 -8.64 20.49
N LEU A 485 3.19 -8.25 19.25
CA LEU A 485 4.54 -8.26 18.69
C LEU A 485 5.28 -7.04 19.26
N PHE A 486 6.42 -7.29 19.89
CA PHE A 486 7.31 -6.23 20.37
C PHE A 486 8.69 -6.39 19.75
N TYR A 487 9.38 -5.27 19.66
CA TYR A 487 10.74 -5.16 19.16
C TYR A 487 11.58 -4.56 20.30
N GLN A 488 12.58 -5.30 20.77
CA GLN A 488 13.54 -4.80 21.75
C GLN A 488 14.93 -4.89 21.16
N ALA A 489 15.68 -3.79 21.27
CA ALA A 489 17.09 -3.78 20.89
C ALA A 489 17.87 -4.69 21.85
N ARG A 490 18.75 -5.54 21.32
CA ARG A 490 19.62 -6.35 22.17
C ARG A 490 20.60 -5.44 22.91
N THR A 491 20.84 -5.73 24.18
CA THR A 491 21.76 -4.95 25.04
C THR A 491 23.23 -5.31 24.85
N ASP A 492 23.55 -6.24 23.95
CA ASP A 492 24.92 -6.66 23.61
C ASP A 492 25.54 -5.89 22.44
N GLY A 493 24.89 -4.82 21.98
CA GLY A 493 25.40 -3.95 20.92
C GLY A 493 25.11 -4.43 19.50
N ASP A 494 24.32 -5.50 19.34
CA ASP A 494 23.78 -5.94 18.06
C ASP A 494 22.45 -5.21 17.76
N SER A 495 22.32 -4.64 16.55
CA SER A 495 21.15 -3.88 16.10
C SER A 495 20.04 -4.77 15.52
N SER A 496 20.22 -6.09 15.56
CA SER A 496 19.19 -7.04 15.14
C SER A 496 17.98 -7.00 16.09
N LEU A 497 16.80 -6.75 15.51
CA LEU A 497 15.52 -6.86 16.21
C LEU A 497 15.15 -8.33 16.31
N VAL A 498 15.12 -8.90 17.52
CA VAL A 498 14.52 -10.24 17.71
C VAL A 498 13.04 -10.06 18.01
N ALA A 499 12.18 -10.63 17.17
CA ALA A 499 10.74 -10.61 17.38
C ALA A 499 10.34 -11.69 18.39
N PHE A 500 9.79 -11.28 19.53
CA PHE A 500 9.17 -12.18 20.49
C PHE A 500 7.70 -11.85 20.65
N LEU A 501 6.87 -12.87 20.88
CA LEU A 501 5.47 -12.69 21.23
C LEU A 501 5.38 -12.46 22.74
N LYS A 502 4.97 -11.27 23.19
CA LYS A 502 4.80 -10.97 24.62
C LYS A 502 3.35 -11.18 25.04
N VAL A 503 3.14 -11.85 26.15
CA VAL A 503 1.81 -12.07 26.74
C VAL A 503 1.32 -10.77 27.36
N VAL A 504 0.30 -10.16 26.76
CA VAL A 504 -0.26 -8.88 27.21
C VAL A 504 -1.29 -9.09 28.30
N SER A 505 -2.13 -10.10 28.15
CA SER A 505 -3.14 -10.47 29.14
C SER A 505 -3.45 -11.96 29.07
N VAL A 506 -3.79 -12.53 30.22
CA VAL A 506 -4.23 -13.92 30.34
C VAL A 506 -5.57 -13.93 31.06
N ARG A 507 -6.59 -14.54 30.45
CA ARG A 507 -7.91 -14.65 31.07
C ARG A 507 -7.82 -15.48 32.34
N ARG A 508 -8.28 -14.92 33.46
CA ARG A 508 -8.27 -15.56 34.79
C ARG A 508 -9.06 -16.88 34.74
N GLY A 509 -8.47 -17.96 35.26
CA GLY A 509 -9.10 -19.30 35.23
C GLY A 509 -9.02 -20.03 33.89
N SER A 510 -8.26 -19.54 32.90
CA SER A 510 -7.98 -20.26 31.66
C SER A 510 -7.00 -21.42 31.86
N ALA A 511 -6.92 -22.33 30.89
CA ALA A 511 -5.90 -23.37 30.86
C ALA A 511 -4.47 -22.76 30.83
N ALA A 512 -4.30 -21.64 30.13
CA ALA A 512 -3.04 -20.89 30.09
C ALA A 512 -2.66 -20.32 31.47
N ALA A 513 -3.61 -19.73 32.21
CA ALA A 513 -3.36 -19.24 33.57
C ALA A 513 -3.00 -20.38 34.54
N ARG A 514 -3.70 -21.53 34.44
CA ARG A 514 -3.39 -22.72 35.26
C ARG A 514 -2.04 -23.36 34.91
N ALA A 515 -1.63 -23.26 33.66
CA ALA A 515 -0.31 -23.69 33.19
C ALA A 515 0.81 -22.70 33.56
N GLY A 516 0.50 -21.62 34.29
CA GLY A 516 1.48 -20.66 34.79
C GLY A 516 1.87 -19.56 33.80
N VAL A 517 1.08 -19.32 32.75
CA VAL A 517 1.26 -18.16 31.86
C VAL A 517 0.71 -16.91 32.53
N THR A 518 1.51 -15.86 32.62
CA THR A 518 1.12 -14.55 33.16
C THR A 518 1.41 -13.43 32.17
N ALA A 519 0.76 -12.28 32.36
CA ALA A 519 1.10 -11.07 31.62
C ALA A 519 2.57 -10.68 31.88
N GLY A 520 3.27 -10.24 30.85
CA GLY A 520 4.70 -9.94 30.89
C GLY A 520 5.61 -11.05 30.36
N MET A 521 5.14 -12.29 30.25
CA MET A 521 6.00 -13.39 29.77
C MET A 521 6.33 -13.26 28.28
N GLU A 522 7.58 -13.56 27.94
CA GLU A 522 8.08 -13.63 26.57
C GLU A 522 7.97 -15.06 26.06
N VAL A 523 7.29 -15.24 24.91
CA VAL A 523 7.18 -16.54 24.24
C VAL A 523 8.31 -16.66 23.24
N MET A 524 9.28 -17.52 23.57
CA MET A 524 10.51 -17.74 22.81
C MET A 524 10.29 -18.72 21.64
N GLY A 525 9.28 -19.59 21.75
CA GLY A 525 8.89 -20.50 20.69
C GLY A 525 7.69 -21.37 21.05
N ILE A 526 6.93 -21.77 20.03
CA ILE A 526 5.87 -22.80 20.15
C ILE A 526 6.44 -24.05 19.50
N GLN A 527 6.94 -24.97 20.31
CA GLN A 527 7.76 -26.06 19.78
C GLN A 527 6.93 -27.14 19.10
N GLN A 528 5.78 -27.54 19.67
CA GLN A 528 4.91 -28.60 19.12
C GLN A 528 3.46 -28.50 19.65
N ILE A 529 2.49 -28.89 18.82
CA ILE A 529 1.14 -29.28 19.25
C ILE A 529 1.11 -30.82 19.27
N ARG A 530 0.92 -31.44 20.44
CA ARG A 530 0.76 -32.90 20.52
C ARG A 530 -0.71 -33.22 20.67
N VAL A 531 -1.21 -34.05 19.76
CA VAL A 531 -2.53 -34.67 19.84
C VAL A 531 -2.29 -36.16 20.01
N SER A 532 -2.63 -36.70 21.19
CA SER A 532 -2.37 -38.10 21.50
C SER A 532 -3.29 -39.00 20.68
N GLY A 533 -2.72 -39.95 19.94
CA GLY A 533 -3.47 -41.02 19.26
C GLY A 533 -3.76 -40.81 17.77
N LEU A 534 -3.06 -39.91 17.07
CA LEU A 534 -3.23 -39.69 15.63
C LEU A 534 -1.87 -39.59 14.90
N THR A 535 -1.81 -40.15 13.69
CA THR A 535 -0.66 -40.04 12.77
C THR A 535 -0.69 -38.72 11.98
N GLU A 536 0.43 -38.33 11.35
CA GLU A 536 0.59 -37.05 10.63
C GLU A 536 -0.44 -36.87 9.48
N GLY A 537 -0.85 -37.97 8.84
CA GLY A 537 -1.93 -37.98 7.84
C GLY A 537 -3.34 -37.83 8.42
N GLU A 538 -3.56 -38.29 9.66
CA GLU A 538 -4.85 -38.21 10.36
C GLU A 538 -5.06 -36.83 11.01
N LEU A 539 -3.99 -36.08 11.26
CA LEU A 539 -3.99 -34.75 11.85
C LEU A 539 -4.83 -33.73 11.04
N ASN A 540 -4.73 -33.77 9.70
CA ASN A 540 -5.47 -32.84 8.82
C ASN A 540 -6.99 -33.06 8.85
N ASN A 541 -7.45 -34.30 9.05
CA ASN A 541 -8.89 -34.61 9.20
C ASN A 541 -9.39 -34.36 10.63
N ALA A 542 -8.54 -34.51 11.64
CA ALA A 542 -8.89 -34.36 13.05
C ALA A 542 -8.99 -32.90 13.51
N LEU A 543 -8.36 -31.94 12.81
CA LEU A 543 -8.53 -30.49 13.08
C LEU A 543 -10.00 -30.02 12.91
N ALA A 544 -10.88 -30.85 12.34
CA ALA A 544 -12.32 -30.63 12.26
C ALA A 544 -13.13 -31.29 13.39
N GLN A 545 -12.53 -32.10 14.27
CA GLN A 545 -13.21 -32.87 15.33
C GLN A 545 -12.61 -32.63 16.74
N SER A 546 -13.38 -32.97 17.78
CA SER A 546 -13.03 -32.72 19.18
C SER A 546 -11.95 -33.69 19.68
N VAL A 547 -10.68 -33.27 19.68
CA VAL A 547 -9.56 -34.07 20.20
C VAL A 547 -8.90 -33.41 21.42
N ARG A 548 -8.42 -34.23 22.37
CA ARG A 548 -7.58 -33.78 23.49
C ARG A 548 -6.15 -33.62 23.00
N GLY A 549 -5.59 -32.42 23.18
CA GLY A 549 -4.19 -32.14 22.83
C GLY A 549 -3.51 -31.28 23.89
N GLU A 550 -2.21 -31.06 23.74
CA GLU A 550 -1.46 -30.09 24.55
C GLU A 550 -0.54 -29.24 23.67
N ILE A 551 -0.36 -27.98 24.05
CA ILE A 551 0.61 -27.05 23.46
C ILE A 551 1.78 -26.92 24.43
N LEU A 552 2.99 -27.11 23.91
CA LEU A 552 4.23 -26.85 24.65
C LEU A 552 4.73 -25.44 24.29
N LEU A 553 4.74 -24.54 25.28
CA LEU A 553 5.22 -23.16 25.16
C LEU A 553 6.56 -23.00 25.86
N THR A 554 7.61 -22.63 25.14
CA THR A 554 8.86 -22.22 25.77
C THR A 554 8.80 -20.74 26.09
N VAL A 555 8.90 -20.39 27.36
CA VAL A 555 8.78 -19.02 27.86
C VAL A 555 10.00 -18.63 28.70
N ARG A 556 10.26 -17.33 28.74
CA ARG A 556 11.26 -16.70 29.61
C ARG A 556 10.59 -15.59 30.43
N ASP A 557 11.00 -15.46 31.69
CA ASP A 557 10.47 -14.43 32.59
C ASP A 557 11.22 -13.10 32.41
N ASP A 558 10.56 -11.98 32.72
CA ASP A 558 11.10 -10.61 32.54
C ASP A 558 12.39 -10.36 33.37
N ALA A 559 12.66 -11.20 34.39
CA ALA A 559 13.87 -11.15 35.21
C ALA A 559 15.11 -11.85 34.60
N GLY A 560 14.99 -12.47 33.41
CA GLY A 560 16.12 -12.80 32.55
C GLY A 560 16.85 -14.15 32.72
N ASP A 561 16.69 -14.88 33.83
CA ASP A 561 17.71 -15.90 34.19
C ASP A 561 17.40 -17.39 33.91
N SER A 562 16.24 -17.79 33.34
CA SER A 562 16.07 -19.16 32.83
C SER A 562 14.88 -19.37 31.88
N GLU A 563 15.06 -20.24 30.88
CA GLU A 563 14.00 -20.72 29.98
C GLU A 563 13.23 -21.90 30.61
N ARG A 564 11.91 -21.93 30.44
CA ARG A 564 11.08 -23.07 30.86
C ARG A 564 9.99 -23.39 29.84
N THR A 565 9.63 -24.67 29.74
CA THR A 565 8.54 -25.12 28.86
C THR A 565 7.27 -25.38 29.66
N LEU A 566 6.21 -24.62 29.36
CA LEU A 566 4.87 -24.74 29.93
C LEU A 566 3.99 -25.62 29.06
N ARG A 567 3.20 -26.51 29.67
CA ARG A 567 2.25 -27.38 28.97
C ARG A 567 0.84 -26.87 29.14
N ILE A 568 0.19 -26.48 28.04
CA ILE A 568 -1.20 -26.02 28.05
C ILE A 568 -2.10 -27.11 27.49
N PRO A 569 -3.01 -27.69 28.28
CA PRO A 569 -3.99 -28.65 27.76
C PRO A 569 -5.04 -27.95 26.90
N ILE A 570 -5.38 -28.58 25.77
CA ILE A 570 -6.44 -28.20 24.84
C ILE A 570 -7.66 -29.08 25.14
N THR A 571 -8.69 -28.49 25.74
CA THR A 571 -10.03 -29.07 25.80
C THR A 571 -11.04 -28.04 25.29
N LYS A 572 -11.97 -28.45 24.42
CA LYS A 572 -13.09 -27.60 24.01
C LYS A 572 -13.97 -27.33 25.23
N SER A 573 -14.38 -26.08 25.44
CA SER A 573 -15.55 -25.80 26.26
C SER A 573 -16.77 -26.42 25.57
N ASP A 574 -17.43 -27.30 26.28
CA ASP A 574 -18.81 -27.74 26.07
C ASP A 574 -19.74 -26.52 25.97
N GLY A 575 -19.90 -26.03 24.74
CA GLY A 575 -21.01 -25.17 24.37
C GLY A 575 -22.31 -25.98 24.33
N SER A 576 -22.83 -26.37 25.49
CA SER A 576 -24.25 -26.69 25.61
C SER A 576 -25.03 -25.38 25.79
N PRO A 577 -26.11 -25.14 25.02
CA PRO A 577 -27.01 -24.04 25.32
C PRO A 577 -27.82 -24.43 26.56
N THR A 578 -27.53 -23.85 27.73
CA THR A 578 -28.47 -23.93 28.85
C THR A 578 -29.61 -22.96 28.58
N SER A 579 -30.64 -23.48 27.92
CA SER A 579 -32.01 -22.98 27.98
C SER A 579 -32.43 -22.84 29.44
N GLY A 580 -32.94 -21.67 29.83
CA GLY A 580 -33.59 -21.51 31.12
C GLY A 580 -35.00 -22.07 31.11
N THR A 581 -35.36 -22.84 32.14
CA THR A 581 -36.72 -22.92 32.73
C THR A 581 -36.64 -23.44 34.16
N ALA A 582 -37.10 -22.59 35.08
CA ALA A 582 -37.88 -22.80 36.31
C ALA A 582 -37.72 -24.05 37.22
N ASP A 583 -37.53 -23.74 38.51
CA ASP A 583 -38.18 -24.27 39.72
C ASP A 583 -38.45 -25.78 39.92
N ALA A 584 -38.00 -26.29 41.08
CA ALA A 584 -38.85 -26.65 42.24
C ALA A 584 -38.40 -27.93 42.98
N HIS A 585 -38.27 -27.82 44.31
CA HIS A 585 -38.28 -28.87 45.36
C HIS A 585 -37.15 -29.93 45.27
N GLU A 586 -36.47 -30.32 46.34
CA GLU A 586 -36.77 -30.41 47.78
C GLU A 586 -35.44 -30.41 48.56
#